data_AF-A0A3M1MWU4-F1
#
_entry.id   AF-A0A3M1MWU4-F1
#
_cell.length_a   1.000
_cell.length_b   1.000
_cell.length_c   1.000
_cell.angle_alpha   90.00
_cell.angle_beta   90.00
_cell.angle_gamma   90.00
#
_symmetry.space_group_name_H-M   'P 1'
#
loop_
_entity.id
_entity.type
_entity.pdbx_description
1 polymer ?
#
loop_
_entity_poly.entity_id
_entity_poly.type
_entity_poly.pdbx_seq_one_letter_code
_entity_poly.pdbx_strand_id
1 'polypeptide(L)' 'MMQECELLATCGFFQKYQDTLDMACRGFIKTYCKGEKMDECRRKAYRAEHGVPPHDDMLQSGQMMPKSYQQAG' A
#
# COMPACT_ATOMS: atom_id res chain seq x y z
N MET A 1 13.51 0.49 15.40
CA MET A 1 13.64 -0.57 14.38
C MET A 1 12.65 -0.24 13.28
N MET A 2 13.07 -0.22 12.01
CA MET A 2 12.11 -0.11 10.90
C MET A 2 11.50 -1.49 10.69
N GLN A 3 10.21 -1.64 10.98
CA GLN A 3 9.46 -2.86 10.62
C GLN A 3 9.06 -2.73 9.16
N GLU A 4 9.26 -3.77 8.37
CA GLU A 4 8.90 -3.79 6.95
C GLU A 4 7.88 -4.91 6.70
N CYS A 5 6.86 -4.61 5.89
CA CYS A 5 5.85 -5.60 5.56
C CYS A 5 6.43 -6.73 4.70
N GLU A 6 6.21 -7.97 5.13
CA GLU A 6 6.67 -9.20 4.46
C GLU A 6 6.22 -9.32 2.99
N LEU A 7 5.15 -8.59 2.62
CA LEU A 7 4.57 -8.59 1.29
C LEU A 7 5.07 -7.46 0.39
N LEU A 8 5.95 -6.58 0.88
CA LEU A 8 6.43 -5.39 0.16
C LEU A 8 6.89 -5.71 -1.26
N ALA A 9 7.71 -6.75 -1.41
CA ALA A 9 8.28 -7.15 -2.70
C ALA A 9 7.23 -7.57 -3.75
N THR A 10 6.01 -7.91 -3.32
CA THR A 10 4.90 -8.36 -4.20
C THR A 10 3.65 -7.49 -4.07
N CYS A 11 3.75 -6.36 -3.36
CA CYS A 11 2.62 -5.46 -3.14
C CYS A 11 2.57 -4.43 -4.26
N GLY A 12 1.59 -4.54 -5.16
CA GLY A 12 1.49 -3.65 -6.32
C GLY A 12 1.32 -2.16 -5.97
N PHE A 13 0.60 -1.82 -4.87
CA PHE A 13 0.57 -0.42 -4.39
C PHE A 13 1.99 0.08 -4.05
N PHE A 14 2.77 -0.71 -3.31
CA PHE A 14 4.11 -0.29 -2.94
C PHE A 14 5.01 -0.19 -4.17
N GLN A 15 5.00 -1.18 -5.06
CA GLN A 15 5.78 -1.16 -6.29
C GLN A 15 5.46 0.04 -7.17
N LYS A 16 4.18 0.39 -7.29
CA LYS A 16 3.70 1.52 -8.11
C LYS A 16 4.00 2.89 -7.49
N TYR A 17 3.93 3.01 -6.17
CA TYR A 17 3.96 4.30 -5.47
C TYR A 17 5.18 4.53 -4.57
N GLN A 18 6.15 3.61 -4.48
CA GLN A 18 7.32 3.79 -3.62
C GLN A 18 8.19 4.99 -4.01
N ASP A 19 8.26 5.32 -5.31
CA ASP A 19 9.11 6.38 -5.85
C ASP A 19 8.35 7.69 -6.12
N THR A 20 7.06 7.74 -5.79
CA THR A 20 6.26 8.96 -6.02
C THR A 20 6.65 10.08 -5.06
N LEU A 21 6.57 11.33 -5.55
CA LEU A 21 6.68 12.52 -4.72
C LEU A 21 5.37 12.89 -4.02
N ASP A 22 4.28 12.18 -4.31
CA ASP A 22 2.98 12.39 -3.67
C ASP A 22 3.06 12.13 -2.16
N MET A 23 2.75 13.16 -1.37
CA MET A 23 2.89 13.12 0.09
C MET A 23 1.91 12.15 0.74
N ALA A 24 0.73 11.94 0.15
CA ALA A 24 -0.24 11.00 0.69
C ALA A 24 0.28 9.56 0.56
N CYS A 25 0.75 9.19 -0.63
CA CYS A 25 1.35 7.87 -0.88
C CYS A 25 2.55 7.60 0.03
N ARG A 26 3.48 8.57 0.15
CA ARG A 26 4.64 8.44 1.05
C ARG A 26 4.22 8.29 2.51
N GLY A 27 3.20 9.02 2.94
CA GLY A 27 2.59 8.90 4.26
C GLY A 27 2.03 7.51 4.51
N PHE A 28 1.29 6.96 3.55
CA PHE A 28 0.76 5.61 3.63
C PHE A 28 1.86 4.54 3.70
N ILE A 29 2.89 4.65 2.86
CA ILE A 29 4.02 3.70 2.85
C ILE A 29 4.74 3.72 4.20
N LYS A 30 5.06 4.91 4.72
CA LYS A 30 5.74 5.05 6.00
C LYS A 30 4.91 4.49 7.16
N THR A 31 3.59 4.66 7.12
CA THR A 31 2.69 4.33 8.22
C THR A 31 2.26 2.87 8.22
N TYR A 32 1.91 2.32 7.05
CA TYR A 32 1.33 0.99 6.90
C TYR A 32 2.29 -0.03 6.28
N CYS A 33 3.22 0.38 5.41
CA CYS A 33 4.15 -0.56 4.80
C CYS A 33 5.43 -0.72 5.62
N LYS A 34 5.87 0.36 6.28
CA LYS A 34 7.11 0.41 7.08
C LYS A 34 6.92 0.91 8.51
N GLY A 35 5.70 0.80 9.05
CA GLY A 35 5.31 1.45 10.30
C GLY A 35 4.38 0.61 11.16
N GLU A 36 3.92 1.21 12.26
CA GLU A 36 3.19 0.53 13.33
C GLU A 36 1.78 0.10 12.94
N LYS A 37 1.19 0.72 11.90
CA LYS A 37 -0.17 0.40 11.41
C LYS A 37 -0.16 -0.71 10.35
N MET A 38 0.91 -1.47 10.24
CA MET A 38 1.04 -2.52 9.23
C MET A 38 -0.07 -3.57 9.31
N ASP A 39 -0.47 -3.96 10.52
CA ASP A 39 -1.53 -4.93 10.72
C ASP A 39 -2.93 -4.36 10.48
N GLU A 40 -3.07 -3.03 10.38
CA GLU A 40 -4.31 -2.36 9.94
C GLU A 40 -4.44 -2.29 8.40
N CYS A 41 -3.43 -2.76 7.64
CA CYS A 41 -3.44 -2.69 6.19
C CYS A 41 -4.50 -3.60 5.57
N ARG A 42 -5.56 -3.01 5.01
CA ARG A 42 -6.65 -3.76 4.34
C ARG A 42 -6.19 -4.56 3.13
N ARG A 43 -5.10 -4.16 2.47
CA ARG A 43 -4.52 -4.97 1.38
C ARG A 43 -3.97 -6.31 1.89
N LYS A 44 -3.38 -6.33 3.09
CA LYS A 44 -2.89 -7.56 3.75
C LYS A 44 -4.06 -8.47 4.11
N ALA A 45 -5.12 -7.90 4.69
CA ALA A 45 -6.36 -8.63 5.00
C ALA A 45 -7.01 -9.22 3.74
N TYR A 46 -7.16 -8.44 2.67
CA TYR A 46 -7.71 -8.91 1.39
C TYR A 46 -6.92 -10.11 0.85
N ARG A 47 -5.59 -10.03 0.86
CA ARG A 47 -4.74 -11.12 0.35
C ARG A 47 -4.84 -12.38 1.22
N ALA A 48 -5.00 -12.23 2.53
CA ALA A 48 -5.23 -13.37 3.44
C ALA A 48 -6.59 -14.04 3.19
N GLU A 49 -7.62 -13.26 2.85
CA GLU A 49 -8.98 -13.75 2.59
C GLU A 49 -9.13 -14.40 1.19
N HIS A 50 -8.56 -13.77 0.16
CA HIS A 50 -8.75 -14.18 -1.24
C HIS A 50 -7.58 -14.97 -1.83
N GLY A 51 -6.42 -15.01 -1.16
CA GLY A 51 -5.20 -15.66 -1.66
C GLY A 51 -4.49 -14.92 -2.80
N VAL A 52 -5.07 -13.82 -3.30
CA VAL A 52 -4.54 -13.01 -4.42
C VAL A 52 -4.35 -11.55 -4.00
N PRO A 53 -3.37 -10.83 -4.58
CA PRO A 53 -3.19 -9.41 -4.26
C PRO A 53 -4.39 -8.59 -4.74
N PRO A 54 -4.79 -7.55 -4.00
CA PRO A 54 -5.79 -6.60 -4.47
C PRO A 54 -5.22 -5.71 -5.57
N HIS A 55 -6.11 -5.03 -6.30
CA HIS A 55 -5.76 -4.04 -7.32
C HIS A 55 -4.74 -3.02 -6.81
N ASP A 56 -3.78 -2.61 -7.63
CA ASP A 56 -2.64 -1.77 -7.22
C ASP A 56 -3.06 -0.40 -6.69
N ASP A 57 -4.16 0.13 -7.21
CA ASP A 57 -4.77 1.39 -6.77
C ASP A 57 -5.61 1.27 -5.49
N MET A 58 -5.78 0.09 -4.90
CA MET A 58 -6.43 -0.05 -3.59
C MET A 58 -5.49 0.48 -2.50
N LEU A 59 -5.93 1.48 -1.74
CA LEU A 59 -5.24 2.05 -0.59
C LEU A 59 -5.23 1.09 0.60
N GLN A 60 -4.37 1.36 1.57
CA GLN A 60 -4.26 0.59 2.82
C GLN A 60 -5.53 0.72 3.70
N SER A 61 -6.35 1.75 3.49
CA SER A 61 -7.68 1.89 4.07
C SER A 61 -8.74 0.99 3.44
N GLY A 62 -8.43 0.39 2.28
CA GLY A 62 -9.34 -0.43 1.47
C GLY A 62 -10.16 0.36 0.45
N GLN A 63 -10.03 1.68 0.43
CA GLN A 63 -10.62 2.52 -0.63
C GLN A 63 -9.76 2.51 -1.89
N MET A 64 -10.34 2.88 -3.02
CA MET A 64 -9.60 3.04 -4.27
C MET A 64 -8.96 4.43 -4.36
N MET A 65 -7.73 4.50 -4.87
CA MET A 65 -7.04 5.75 -5.17
C MET A 65 -7.91 6.59 -6.13
N PRO A 66 -8.19 7.87 -5.82
CA PRO A 66 -8.94 8.72 -6.73
C PRO A 66 -8.19 8.89 -8.06
N LYS A 67 -8.92 8.96 -9.18
CA LYS A 67 -8.35 9.02 -10.53
C LYS A 67 -7.33 10.15 -10.73
N SER A 68 -7.50 11.28 -10.07
CA SER A 68 -6.56 12.41 -10.13
C SER A 68 -5.16 12.08 -9.61
N TYR A 69 -5.03 11.05 -8.77
CA TYR A 69 -3.77 10.60 -8.16
C TYR A 69 -3.25 9.28 -8.76
N GLN A 70 -3.95 8.71 -9.76
CA GLN A 70 -3.52 7.48 -10.44
C GLN A 70 -2.39 7.71 -11.46
N GLN A 71 -2.01 8.97 -11.70
CA GLN A 71 -0.83 9.35 -12.49
C GLN A 71 0.44 9.16 -11.65
N ALA A 72 0.78 7.92 -11.34
CA ALA A 72 2.07 7.59 -10.76
C ALA A 72 3.11 7.69 -11.89
N GLY A 73 3.98 8.70 -11.81
CA GLY A 73 5.31 8.81 -12.46
C GLY A 73 5.42 8.35 -13.90
#